data_AF-A0A5K1H6G1-F1
#
_entry.id   AF-A0A5K1H6G1-F1
#
_cell.length_a   1.000
_cell.length_b   1.000
_cell.length_c   1.000
_cell.angle_alpha   90.00
_cell.angle_beta   90.00
_cell.angle_gamma   90.00
#
_symmetry.space_group_name_H-M   'P 1'
#
loop_
_entity.id
_entity.type
_entity.pdbx_description
1 polymer ?
#
loop_
_entity_poly.entity_id
_entity_poly.type
_entity_poly.pdbx_seq_one_letter_code
_entity_poly.pdbx_strand_id
1 'polypeptide(L)'
;DNQVKTWIVNSVSADIQPLILRKKTARDMWVVLEQMYGQKKTAIRTYQVMKTVYGIRQGTSSVAEYYGALKAKWEELDYHSDIPWHCPMIRRSMLLMNGKTG
;
A
#
# COMPACT_ATOMS: atom_id res chain seq x y z
N ASP A 1 23.99 -14.95 14.17
CA ASP A 1 22.84 -15.53 13.43
C ASP A 1 21.75 -16.03 14.38
N ASN A 2 21.99 -17.07 15.19
CA ASN A 2 20.98 -17.67 16.09
C ASN A 2 20.24 -16.69 17.01
N GLN A 3 20.95 -15.74 17.65
CA GLN A 3 20.32 -14.72 18.50
C GLN A 3 19.34 -13.83 17.71
N VAL A 4 19.70 -13.45 16.49
CA VAL A 4 18.85 -12.63 15.62
C VAL A 4 17.64 -13.44 15.16
N LYS A 5 17.81 -14.74 14.86
CA LYS A 5 16.69 -15.63 14.53
C LYS A 5 15.67 -15.71 15.67
N THR A 6 16.14 -15.90 16.91
CA THR A 6 15.26 -15.92 18.10
C THR A 6 14.53 -14.60 18.28
N TRP A 7 15.22 -13.47 18.13
CA TRP A 7 14.59 -12.15 18.21
C TRP A 7 13.50 -11.96 17.14
N ILE A 8 13.77 -12.36 15.89
CA ILE A 8 12.78 -12.28 14.79
C ILE A 8 11.55 -13.14 15.10
N VAL A 9 11.73 -14.41 15.52
CA VAL A 9 10.60 -15.31 15.85
C VAL A 9 9.73 -14.73 16.96
N ASN A 10 10.37 -14.17 18.00
CA ASN A 10 9.67 -13.58 19.14
C ASN A 10 8.99 -12.24 18.82
N SER A 11 9.38 -11.59 17.72
CA SER A 11 8.84 -10.29 17.30
C SER A 11 7.69 -10.40 16.29
N VAL A 12 7.34 -11.62 15.85
CA VAL A 12 6.25 -11.85 14.89
C VAL A 12 5.11 -12.65 15.53
N SER A 13 3.88 -12.49 15.01
CA SER A 13 2.73 -13.27 15.46
C SER A 13 2.91 -14.76 15.15
N ALA A 14 2.26 -15.62 15.94
CA ALA A 14 2.35 -17.08 15.83
C ALA A 14 2.02 -17.58 14.41
N ASP A 15 1.10 -16.92 13.71
CA ASP A 15 0.69 -17.28 12.35
C ASP A 15 1.80 -17.10 11.30
N ILE A 16 2.81 -16.25 11.58
CA ILE A 16 3.91 -15.92 10.66
C ILE A 16 5.12 -16.82 10.92
N GLN A 17 5.28 -17.32 12.14
CA GLN A 17 6.44 -18.13 12.54
C GLN A 17 6.69 -19.35 11.61
N PRO A 18 5.68 -20.13 11.18
CA PRO A 18 5.89 -21.27 10.28
C PRO A 18 6.54 -20.90 8.94
N LEU A 19 6.36 -19.66 8.48
CA LEU A 19 6.87 -19.16 7.20
C LEU A 19 8.37 -18.83 7.25
N ILE A 20 8.88 -18.50 8.43
CA ILE A 20 10.27 -18.06 8.64
C ILE A 20 11.13 -19.09 9.38
N LEU A 21 10.54 -19.95 10.22
CA LEU A 21 11.29 -20.94 11.04
C LEU A 21 12.11 -21.93 10.21
N ARG A 22 11.68 -22.24 8.98
CA ARG A 22 12.37 -23.17 8.07
C ARG A 22 13.59 -22.56 7.37
N LYS A 23 13.91 -21.29 7.61
CA LYS A 23 14.98 -20.57 6.93
C LYS A 23 16.33 -20.78 7.61
N LYS A 24 17.38 -20.90 6.79
CA LYS A 24 18.73 -21.23 7.25
C LYS A 24 19.34 -20.07 8.03
N THR A 25 19.22 -18.85 7.51
CA THR A 25 19.81 -17.64 8.12
C THR A 25 18.76 -16.64 8.59
N ALA A 26 19.13 -15.75 9.52
CA ALA A 26 18.27 -14.62 9.91
C ALA A 26 17.96 -13.69 8.74
N ARG A 27 18.89 -13.54 7.79
CA ARG A 27 18.68 -12.77 6.55
C ARG A 27 17.56 -13.36 5.71
N ASP A 28 17.54 -14.67 5.53
CA ASP A 28 16.48 -15.35 4.78
C ASP A 28 15.10 -15.19 5.46
N MET A 29 15.07 -15.16 6.80
CA MET A 29 13.85 -14.85 7.55
C MET A 29 13.39 -13.42 7.29
N TRP A 30 14.31 -12.45 7.35
CA TRP A 30 14.02 -11.05 7.06
C TRP A 30 13.51 -10.83 5.64
N VAL A 31 14.10 -11.48 4.64
CA VAL A 31 13.65 -11.37 3.23
C VAL A 31 12.21 -11.87 3.06
N VAL A 32 11.81 -12.94 3.76
CA VAL A 32 10.41 -13.41 3.72
C VAL A 32 9.47 -12.37 4.35
N LEU A 33 9.87 -11.79 5.49
CA LEU A 33 9.09 -10.74 6.15
C LEU A 33 9.01 -9.48 5.27
N GLU A 34 10.10 -9.07 4.64
CA GLU A 34 10.15 -7.97 3.68
C GLU A 34 9.30 -8.25 2.44
N GLN A 35 9.20 -9.50 1.96
CA GLN A 35 8.30 -9.83 0.86
C GLN A 35 6.83 -9.77 1.28
N MET A 36 6.51 -10.17 2.51
CA MET A 36 5.15 -10.15 3.06
C MET A 36 4.69 -8.75 3.48
N TYR A 37 5.60 -7.94 4.01
CA TYR A 37 5.30 -6.66 4.67
C TYR A 37 5.98 -5.46 4.03
N GLY A 38 6.99 -5.66 3.20
CA GLY A 38 7.64 -4.60 2.44
C GLY A 38 6.81 -4.11 1.27
N GLN A 39 7.45 -3.34 0.39
CA GLN A 39 6.85 -2.52 -0.68
C GLN A 39 5.74 -3.18 -1.53
N LYS A 40 5.67 -4.52 -1.62
CA LYS A 40 4.57 -5.24 -2.28
C LYS A 40 3.21 -5.07 -1.59
N LYS A 41 3.16 -4.81 -0.29
CA LYS A 41 1.92 -4.37 0.39
C LYS A 41 1.44 -3.01 -0.10
N THR A 42 2.34 -2.13 -0.50
CA THR A 42 1.97 -0.84 -1.10
C THR A 42 1.20 -1.08 -2.39
N ALA A 43 1.66 -1.97 -3.28
CA ALA A 43 0.94 -2.28 -4.51
C ALA A 43 -0.48 -2.85 -4.27
N ILE A 44 -0.64 -3.76 -3.30
CA ILE A 44 -1.97 -4.29 -2.93
C ILE A 44 -2.85 -3.18 -2.31
N ARG A 45 -2.28 -2.38 -1.41
CA ARG A 45 -2.99 -1.29 -0.73
C ARG A 45 -3.42 -0.20 -1.70
N THR A 46 -2.55 0.17 -2.62
CA THR A 46 -2.88 1.01 -3.77
C THR A 46 -4.02 0.42 -4.56
N TYR A 47 -3.93 -0.86 -4.96
CA TYR A 47 -4.99 -1.47 -5.75
C TYR A 47 -6.34 -1.41 -5.02
N GLN A 48 -6.36 -1.63 -3.71
CA GLN A 48 -7.54 -1.49 -2.88
C GLN A 48 -8.07 -0.04 -2.87
N VAL A 49 -7.21 0.95 -2.64
CA VAL A 49 -7.58 2.38 -2.69
C VAL A 49 -8.11 2.75 -4.07
N MET A 50 -7.46 2.29 -5.14
CA MET A 50 -7.87 2.51 -6.52
C MET A 50 -9.25 1.92 -6.80
N LYS A 51 -9.50 0.68 -6.35
CA LYS A 51 -10.81 0.04 -6.44
C LYS A 51 -11.88 0.85 -5.72
N THR A 52 -11.55 1.40 -4.54
CA THR A 52 -12.46 2.30 -3.83
C THR A 52 -12.74 3.57 -4.63
N VAL A 53 -11.70 4.24 -5.15
CA VAL A 53 -11.84 5.44 -5.99
C VAL A 53 -12.75 5.19 -7.19
N TYR A 54 -12.54 4.09 -7.92
CA TYR A 54 -13.39 3.71 -9.06
C TYR A 54 -14.83 3.37 -8.67
N GLY A 55 -15.05 2.97 -7.42
CA GLY A 55 -16.36 2.66 -6.86
C GLY A 55 -17.13 3.88 -6.33
N ILE A 56 -16.47 5.02 -6.13
CA ILE A 56 -17.13 6.24 -5.65
C ILE A 56 -18.09 6.75 -6.72
N ARG A 57 -19.36 6.88 -6.35
CA ARG A 57 -20.44 7.44 -7.17
C ARG A 57 -21.09 8.57 -6.37
N GLN A 58 -21.51 9.63 -7.05
CA GLN A 58 -22.17 10.77 -6.40
C GLN A 58 -23.48 10.35 -5.73
N GLY A 59 -24.30 9.53 -6.40
CA GLY A 59 -25.57 9.05 -5.86
C GLY A 59 -26.47 10.22 -5.44
N THR A 60 -26.90 10.22 -4.18
CA THR A 60 -27.72 11.26 -3.57
C THR A 60 -26.91 12.31 -2.79
N SER A 61 -25.59 12.17 -2.72
CA SER A 61 -24.71 13.12 -2.02
C SER A 61 -24.60 14.44 -2.77
N SER A 62 -24.41 15.53 -2.02
CA SER A 62 -24.12 16.82 -2.62
C SER A 62 -22.79 16.78 -3.38
N VAL A 63 -22.62 17.70 -4.34
CA VAL A 63 -21.37 17.82 -5.12
C VAL A 63 -20.16 18.03 -4.21
N ALA A 64 -20.32 18.81 -3.14
CA ALA A 64 -19.26 19.10 -2.18
C ALA A 64 -18.85 17.85 -1.38
N GLU A 65 -19.82 17.06 -0.89
CA GLU A 65 -19.56 15.83 -0.15
C GLU A 65 -18.90 14.76 -1.02
N TYR A 66 -19.42 14.58 -2.24
CA TYR A 66 -18.83 13.67 -3.22
C TYR A 66 -17.39 14.06 -3.54
N TYR A 67 -17.15 15.35 -3.84
CA TYR A 67 -15.82 15.84 -4.15
C TYR A 67 -14.86 15.68 -2.96
N GLY A 68 -15.33 15.97 -1.74
CA GLY A 68 -14.54 15.78 -0.52
C GLY A 68 -14.13 14.32 -0.31
N ALA A 69 -15.06 13.38 -0.45
CA ALA A 69 -14.78 11.95 -0.33
C ALA A 69 -13.80 11.44 -1.41
N LEU A 70 -13.97 11.91 -2.64
CA LEU A 70 -13.07 11.61 -3.74
C LEU A 70 -11.66 12.15 -3.44
N LYS A 71 -11.54 13.43 -3.09
CA LYS A 71 -10.27 14.11 -2.78
C LYS A 71 -9.51 13.43 -1.65
N ALA A 72 -10.19 13.07 -0.55
CA ALA A 72 -9.56 12.37 0.57
C ALA A 72 -8.97 11.01 0.16
N LYS A 73 -9.68 10.25 -0.68
CA LYS A 73 -9.19 8.95 -1.18
C LYS A 73 -8.02 9.10 -2.15
N TRP A 74 -7.98 10.19 -2.91
CA TRP A 74 -6.84 10.51 -3.77
C TRP A 74 -5.61 10.94 -2.97
N GLU A 75 -5.77 11.73 -1.91
CA GLU A 75 -4.67 12.09 -1.01
C GLU A 75 -4.08 10.85 -0.30
N GLU A 76 -4.92 9.88 0.09
CA GLU A 76 -4.46 8.57 0.60
C GLU A 76 -3.64 7.79 -0.46
N LEU A 77 -4.06 7.84 -1.73
CA LEU A 77 -3.34 7.21 -2.82
C LEU A 77 -1.96 7.87 -3.05
N ASP A 78 -1.91 9.19 -3.00
CA ASP A 78 -0.69 10.00 -3.20
C ASP A 78 0.33 9.81 -2.05
N TYR A 79 -0.15 9.60 -0.84
CA TYR A 79 0.69 9.24 0.30
C TYR A 79 1.34 7.85 0.15
N HIS A 80 0.66 6.90 -0.49
CA HIS A 80 1.17 5.56 -0.75
C HIS A 80 2.02 5.46 -2.04
N SER A 81 2.41 6.61 -2.58
CA SER A 81 2.76 6.79 -4.00
C SER A 81 4.23 7.15 -4.23
N ASP A 82 5.08 7.10 -3.19
CA ASP A 82 6.55 7.13 -3.28
C ASP A 82 7.15 6.00 -4.15
N ILE A 83 6.30 5.11 -4.70
CA ILE A 83 6.66 4.15 -5.74
C ILE A 83 6.37 4.81 -7.11
N PRO A 84 7.37 4.95 -8.00
CA PRO A 84 7.16 5.56 -9.31
C PRO A 84 6.07 4.81 -10.11
N TRP A 85 4.93 5.46 -10.28
CA TRP A 85 3.78 4.95 -11.00
C TRP A 85 4.12 4.73 -12.48
N HIS A 86 4.32 3.48 -12.89
CA HIS A 86 4.38 3.09 -14.31
C HIS A 86 2.98 2.88 -14.93
N CYS A 87 1.99 3.68 -14.54
CA CYS A 87 0.66 3.65 -15.14
C CYS A 87 0.28 5.04 -15.69
N PRO A 88 0.46 5.31 -17.00
CA PRO A 88 0.31 6.64 -17.60
C PRO A 88 -1.07 7.26 -17.42
N MET A 89 -2.12 6.43 -17.34
CA MET A 89 -3.49 6.91 -17.23
C MET A 89 -3.78 7.57 -15.87
N ILE A 90 -3.13 7.12 -14.80
CA ILE A 90 -3.40 7.58 -13.43
C ILE A 90 -2.71 8.92 -13.16
N ARG A 91 -1.47 9.08 -13.64
CA ARG A 91 -0.70 10.32 -13.52
C ARG A 91 -1.43 11.51 -14.16
N ARG A 92 -2.12 11.28 -15.28
CA ARG A 92 -2.87 12.33 -15.99
C ARG A 92 -4.09 12.80 -15.19
N SER A 93 -4.84 11.88 -14.60
CA SER A 93 -5.97 12.19 -13.72
C SER A 93 -5.55 12.94 -12.45
N MET A 94 -4.39 12.59 -11.89
CA MET A 94 -3.82 13.22 -10.69
C MET A 94 -3.41 14.69 -10.93
N LEU A 95 -2.85 15.01 -12.10
CA LEU A 95 -2.52 16.40 -12.47
C LEU A 95 -3.78 17.27 -12.64
N LEU A 96 -4.82 16.70 -13.26
CA LEU A 96 -6.10 17.39 -13.50
C LEU A 96 -6.84 17.72 -12.19
N MET A 97 -6.79 16.83 -11.20
CA MET A 97 -7.46 17.01 -9.91
C MET A 97 -6.72 17.98 -8.98
N ASN A 98 -5.38 18.03 -9.04
CA ASN A 98 -4.57 18.90 -8.20
C ASN A 98 -4.38 20.32 -8.76
N GLY A 99 -5.03 20.66 -9.87
CA GLY A 99 -4.90 21.99 -10.49
C GLY A 99 -3.48 22.32 -10.96
N LYS A 100 -2.56 21.34 -10.99
CA LYS A 100 -1.21 21.52 -11.53
C LYS A 100 -1.26 21.29 -13.04
N THR A 101 -1.86 22.24 -13.74
CA THR A 101 -1.62 22.44 -15.16
C THR A 101 -0.34 23.28 -15.28
N GLY A 102 0.75 22.65 -15.68
CA GLY A 102 2.06 23.29 -15.88
C GLY A 102 3.18 22.29 -15.76
#